data_AF-M3RZX1-F1
#
_entry.id   AF-M3RZX1-F1
#
_cell.length_a   1.000
_cell.length_b   1.000
_cell.length_c   1.000
_cell.angle_alpha   90.00
_cell.angle_beta   90.00
_cell.angle_gamma   90.00
#
_symmetry.space_group_name_H-M   'P 1'
#
loop_
_entity.id
_entity.type
_entity.pdbx_description
1 polymer ?
#
loop_
_entity_poly.entity_id
_entity_poly.type
_entity_poly.pdbx_seq_one_letter_code
_entity_poly.pdbx_strand_id
1 'polypeptide(L)'
;MIVETFVDGHYEQFQLTEKVETIDEIAQLISYNKRVPKETICFVYNGDVIDPLLSLNDLSLKETSKLRYFISHPTLEINDIHPQEGYTSGGTHVTLQGNFPESNGRYIVKFGTLEVVGQYIDANTIIAITPPHSPGPVSVFIKLNQNGRFIEGKTLFSYVNHVIGSKEIEVQCLDKMSHQMTSQRFASGSNGV
;
A
#
# COMPACT_ATOMS: atom_id res chain seq x y z
N MET A 1 10.13 -28.86 26.73
CA MET A 1 9.14 -28.58 25.65
C MET A 1 9.92 -28.35 24.37
N ILE A 2 9.42 -28.90 23.26
CA ILE A 2 10.01 -28.69 21.93
C ILE A 2 9.25 -27.57 21.25
N VAL A 3 9.99 -26.59 20.72
CA VAL A 3 9.46 -25.59 19.79
C VAL A 3 9.94 -25.96 18.39
N GLU A 4 9.00 -26.10 17.45
CA GLU A 4 9.30 -26.56 16.10
C GLU A 4 8.66 -25.68 15.02
N THR A 5 9.31 -25.61 13.86
CA THR A 5 8.72 -25.07 12.64
C THR A 5 8.97 -26.03 11.49
N PHE A 6 8.19 -25.91 10.42
CA PHE A 6 8.34 -26.72 9.22
C PHE A 6 8.81 -25.84 8.07
N VAL A 7 10.01 -26.10 7.58
CA VAL A 7 10.66 -25.35 6.51
C VAL A 7 11.23 -26.35 5.52
N ASP A 8 11.02 -26.13 4.22
CA ASP A 8 11.63 -26.93 3.14
C ASP A 8 11.55 -28.45 3.35
N GLY A 9 10.37 -28.94 3.74
CA GLY A 9 10.11 -30.39 3.85
C GLY A 9 10.61 -31.05 5.13
N HIS A 10 11.21 -30.32 6.07
CA HIS A 10 11.71 -30.86 7.32
C HIS A 10 11.35 -29.98 8.52
N TYR A 11 11.41 -30.58 9.73
CA TYR A 11 11.19 -29.85 10.97
C TYR A 11 12.51 -29.30 11.50
N GLU A 12 12.56 -27.99 11.70
CA GLU A 12 13.58 -27.36 12.53
C GLU A 12 13.06 -27.29 13.97
N GLN A 13 13.87 -27.71 14.94
CA GLN A 13 13.44 -27.84 16.33
C GLN A 13 14.52 -27.28 17.27
N PHE A 14 14.07 -26.66 18.36
CA PHE A 14 14.94 -26.36 19.48
C PHE A 14 14.24 -26.68 20.81
N GLN A 15 15.04 -27.11 21.78
CA GLN A 15 14.58 -27.32 23.13
C GLN A 15 14.59 -25.97 23.86
N LEU A 16 13.49 -25.60 24.50
CA LEU A 16 13.52 -24.47 25.43
C LEU A 16 14.28 -24.89 26.69
N THR A 17 15.45 -24.28 26.90
CA THR A 17 16.32 -24.51 28.06
C THR A 17 16.28 -23.36 29.07
N GLU A 18 15.78 -22.19 28.67
CA GLU A 18 15.57 -21.03 29.54
C GLU A 18 14.17 -21.09 30.19
N LYS A 19 14.03 -20.49 31.37
CA LYS A 19 12.71 -20.30 32.00
C LYS A 19 11.97 -19.23 31.22
N VAL A 20 11.11 -19.68 30.32
CA VAL A 20 10.17 -18.83 29.58
C VAL A 20 8.81 -18.97 30.24
N GLU A 21 8.11 -17.87 30.46
CA GLU A 21 6.80 -17.85 31.14
C GLU A 21 5.65 -17.53 30.17
N THR A 22 5.95 -16.88 29.05
CA THR A 22 4.94 -16.42 28.08
C THR A 22 5.28 -16.79 26.64
N ILE A 23 4.26 -16.79 25.78
CA ILE A 23 4.43 -16.98 24.33
C ILE A 23 5.21 -15.80 23.71
N ASP A 24 5.00 -14.56 24.18
CA ASP A 24 5.74 -13.38 23.68
C ASP A 24 7.26 -13.50 23.88
N GLU A 25 7.73 -14.05 25.00
CA GLU A 25 9.17 -14.28 25.24
C GLU A 25 9.74 -15.31 24.25
N ILE A 26 9.00 -16.38 23.93
CA ILE A 26 9.40 -17.33 22.87
C ILE A 26 9.45 -16.62 21.51
N ALA A 27 8.46 -15.76 21.23
CA ALA A 27 8.42 -14.96 20.01
C ALA A 27 9.64 -14.04 19.89
N GLN A 28 10.05 -13.39 20.99
CA GLN A 28 11.24 -12.53 21.04
C GLN A 28 12.53 -13.32 20.75
N LEU A 29 12.70 -14.51 21.32
CA LEU A 29 13.86 -15.38 21.05
C LEU A 29 13.92 -15.80 19.57
N ILE A 30 12.79 -16.20 18.99
CA ILE A 30 12.71 -16.57 17.57
C ILE A 30 12.99 -15.34 16.69
N SER A 31 12.38 -14.20 17.01
CA SER A 31 12.57 -12.92 16.32
C SER A 31 14.04 -12.53 16.26
N TYR A 32 14.76 -12.61 17.38
CA TYR A 32 16.19 -12.32 17.45
C TYR A 32 17.02 -13.29 16.59
N ASN A 33 16.79 -14.60 16.73
CA ASN A 33 17.58 -15.62 16.05
C ASN A 33 17.32 -15.68 14.54
N LYS A 34 16.06 -15.55 14.13
CA LYS A 34 15.64 -15.62 12.73
C LYS A 34 15.67 -14.25 12.04
N ARG A 35 15.90 -13.16 12.78
CA ARG A 35 15.88 -11.77 12.30
C ARG A 35 14.57 -11.42 11.60
N VAL A 36 13.45 -11.80 12.21
CA VAL A 36 12.10 -11.50 11.72
C VAL A 36 11.34 -10.69 12.76
N PRO A 37 10.39 -9.82 12.36
CA PRO A 37 9.58 -9.07 13.34
C PRO A 37 8.73 -10.02 14.18
N LYS A 38 8.62 -9.78 15.49
CA LYS A 38 7.97 -10.74 16.40
C LYS A 38 6.49 -10.94 16.09
N GLU A 39 5.84 -9.88 15.62
CA GLU A 39 4.44 -9.83 15.20
C GLU A 39 4.13 -10.73 13.99
N THR A 40 5.15 -11.18 13.27
CA THR A 40 4.99 -12.13 12.16
C THR A 40 4.93 -13.58 12.62
N ILE A 41 5.22 -13.86 13.89
CA ILE A 41 5.35 -15.22 14.41
C ILE A 41 4.00 -15.66 14.99
N CYS A 42 3.42 -16.70 14.41
CA CYS A 42 2.19 -17.30 14.91
C CYS A 42 2.50 -18.63 15.59
N PHE A 43 1.94 -18.86 16.78
CA PHE A 43 2.09 -20.11 17.51
C PHE A 43 0.84 -20.97 17.38
N VAL A 44 1.05 -22.28 17.25
CA VAL A 44 -0.02 -23.28 17.17
C VAL A 44 0.28 -24.40 18.15
N TYR A 45 -0.70 -24.73 18.97
CA TYR A 45 -0.64 -25.86 19.91
C TYR A 45 -1.91 -26.69 19.80
N ASN A 46 -1.76 -28.00 19.63
CA ASN A 46 -2.87 -28.96 19.45
C ASN A 46 -3.88 -28.62 18.34
N GLY A 47 -3.49 -27.79 17.37
CA GLY A 47 -4.35 -27.36 16.25
C GLY A 47 -4.93 -25.96 16.41
N ASP A 48 -4.84 -25.37 17.59
CA ASP A 48 -5.35 -24.03 17.89
C ASP A 48 -4.25 -22.98 17.77
N VAL A 49 -4.60 -21.83 17.19
CA VAL A 49 -3.73 -20.65 17.17
C VAL A 49 -3.71 -20.03 18.57
N ILE A 50 -2.52 -19.78 19.08
CA ILE A 50 -2.30 -19.32 20.44
C ILE A 50 -2.18 -17.79 20.47
N ASP A 51 -2.87 -17.16 21.42
CA ASP A 51 -2.73 -15.73 21.70
C ASP A 51 -1.30 -15.42 22.18
N PRO A 52 -0.60 -14.44 21.57
CA PRO A 52 0.75 -14.05 22.00
C PRO A 52 0.86 -13.66 23.49
N LEU A 53 -0.23 -13.20 24.10
CA LEU A 53 -0.27 -12.77 25.51
C LEU A 53 -0.57 -13.93 26.48
N LEU A 54 -0.81 -15.14 25.98
CA LEU A 54 -1.14 -16.28 26.83
C LEU A 54 0.08 -16.74 27.64
N SER A 55 -0.13 -17.02 28.93
CA SER A 55 0.89 -17.65 29.76
C SER A 55 1.08 -19.10 29.35
N LEU A 56 2.33 -19.57 29.36
CA LEU A 56 2.65 -20.97 29.12
C LEU A 56 2.05 -21.88 30.20
N ASN A 57 1.82 -21.36 31.40
CA ASN A 57 1.20 -22.10 32.50
C ASN A 57 -0.26 -22.44 32.21
N ASP A 58 -0.97 -21.59 31.47
CA ASP A 58 -2.38 -21.80 31.09
C ASP A 58 -2.54 -22.90 30.03
N LEU A 59 -1.48 -23.17 29.26
CA LEU A 59 -1.50 -24.12 28.15
C LEU A 59 -1.35 -25.60 28.57
N SER A 60 -1.26 -25.90 29.87
CA SER A 60 -1.09 -27.27 30.39
C SER A 60 0.05 -28.04 29.67
N LEU A 61 1.14 -27.33 29.36
CA LEU A 61 2.24 -27.85 28.56
C LEU A 61 3.08 -28.84 29.36
N LYS A 62 3.47 -29.93 28.73
CA LYS A 62 4.37 -30.95 29.28
C LYS A 62 5.75 -30.83 28.62
N GLU A 63 6.76 -31.46 29.21
CA GLU A 63 8.10 -31.51 28.58
C GLU A 63 8.08 -32.10 27.18
N THR A 64 7.15 -33.03 26.92
CA THR A 64 6.90 -33.69 25.63
C THR A 64 5.95 -32.93 24.70
N SER A 65 5.34 -31.83 25.17
CA SER A 65 4.51 -30.98 24.32
C SER A 65 5.34 -30.39 23.18
N LYS A 66 4.71 -30.28 22.01
CA LYS A 66 5.27 -29.65 20.82
C LYS A 66 4.50 -28.37 20.55
N LEU A 67 5.16 -27.24 20.71
CA LEU A 67 4.64 -25.95 20.31
C LEU A 67 5.14 -25.66 18.90
N ARG A 68 4.23 -25.43 17.95
CA ARG A 68 4.61 -25.10 16.58
C ARG A 68 4.61 -23.60 16.37
N TYR A 69 5.52 -23.11 15.55
CA TYR A 69 5.46 -21.73 15.08
C TYR A 69 5.60 -21.64 13.56
N PHE A 70 4.99 -20.59 13.00
CA PHE A 70 5.08 -20.24 11.59
C PHE A 70 5.43 -18.77 11.47
N ILE A 71 6.29 -18.44 10.52
CA ILE A 71 6.62 -17.05 10.18
C ILE A 71 5.67 -16.64 9.05
N SER A 72 4.67 -15.85 9.39
CA SER A 72 3.78 -15.22 8.43
C SER A 72 4.57 -14.15 7.68
N HIS A 73 4.56 -14.21 6.35
CA HIS A 73 5.15 -13.14 5.56
C HIS A 73 4.01 -12.17 5.24
N PRO A 74 4.02 -10.95 5.81
CA PRO A 74 2.92 -10.03 5.60
C PRO A 74 2.90 -9.65 4.11
N THR A 75 1.77 -9.87 3.46
CA THR A 75 1.62 -9.68 2.02
C THR A 75 1.45 -8.21 1.72
N LEU A 76 2.30 -7.67 0.85
CA LEU A 76 2.14 -6.33 0.30
C LEU A 76 1.31 -6.42 -0.98
N GLU A 77 0.11 -5.82 -1.01
CA GLU A 77 -0.75 -5.81 -2.19
C GLU A 77 -1.44 -4.46 -2.39
N ILE A 78 -1.69 -4.10 -3.66
CA ILE A 78 -2.58 -3.00 -4.03
C ILE A 78 -3.80 -3.62 -4.71
N ASN A 79 -4.95 -3.41 -4.12
CA ASN A 79 -6.24 -3.89 -4.63
C ASN A 79 -6.94 -2.81 -5.46
N ASP A 80 -6.86 -1.54 -5.06
CA ASP A 80 -7.51 -0.44 -5.78
C ASP A 80 -6.78 0.90 -5.60
N ILE A 81 -7.09 1.87 -6.47
CA ILE A 81 -6.61 3.26 -6.44
C ILE A 81 -7.78 4.22 -6.70
N HIS A 82 -7.94 5.23 -5.86
CA HIS A 82 -8.96 6.26 -6.04
C HIS A 82 -8.40 7.67 -5.88
N PRO A 83 -8.67 8.60 -6.81
CA PRO A 83 -9.29 8.37 -8.12
C PRO A 83 -8.39 7.52 -9.04
N GLN A 84 -9.00 6.85 -10.03
CA GLN A 84 -8.27 6.08 -11.06
C GLN A 84 -7.67 6.96 -12.16
N GLU A 85 -7.96 8.26 -12.14
CA GLU A 85 -7.45 9.23 -13.10
C GLU A 85 -6.96 10.51 -12.42
N GLY A 86 -6.02 11.20 -13.06
CA GLY A 86 -5.54 12.49 -12.61
C GLY A 86 -4.82 13.26 -13.71
N TYR A 87 -4.42 14.49 -13.40
CA TYR A 87 -3.93 15.40 -14.42
C TYR A 87 -2.49 15.10 -14.84
N THR A 88 -2.17 15.31 -16.12
CA THR A 88 -0.79 15.20 -16.66
C THR A 88 0.22 16.11 -15.96
N SER A 89 -0.24 17.21 -15.33
CA SER A 89 0.58 18.07 -14.48
C SER A 89 1.00 17.43 -13.16
N GLY A 90 0.46 16.26 -12.80
CA GLY A 90 0.60 15.66 -11.47
C GLY A 90 -0.18 16.43 -10.40
N GLY A 91 0.07 16.09 -9.14
CA GLY A 91 -0.56 16.73 -7.98
C GLY A 91 -1.88 16.12 -7.55
N THR A 92 -2.40 15.11 -8.28
CA THR A 92 -3.60 14.38 -7.87
C THR A 92 -3.29 13.56 -6.62
N HIS A 93 -4.05 13.81 -5.55
CA HIS A 93 -4.06 12.97 -4.35
C HIS A 93 -4.77 11.66 -4.65
N VAL A 94 -4.07 10.56 -4.47
CA VAL A 94 -4.63 9.22 -4.66
C VAL A 94 -4.55 8.41 -3.38
N THR A 95 -5.60 7.64 -3.14
CA THR A 95 -5.72 6.68 -2.07
C THR A 95 -5.55 5.28 -2.66
N LEU A 96 -4.51 4.59 -2.24
CA LEU A 96 -4.30 3.17 -2.52
C LEU A 96 -4.97 2.35 -1.42
N GLN A 97 -5.79 1.38 -1.83
CA GLN A 97 -6.38 0.40 -0.95
C GLN A 97 -5.72 -0.96 -1.16
N GLY A 98 -5.47 -1.69 -0.07
CA GLY A 98 -4.73 -2.95 -0.16
C GLY A 98 -4.47 -3.61 1.18
N ASN A 99 -3.36 -4.34 1.24
CA ASN A 99 -2.78 -4.87 2.47
C ASN A 99 -1.34 -4.34 2.55
N PHE A 100 -1.10 -3.52 3.57
CA PHE A 100 0.11 -2.77 3.77
C PHE A 100 0.65 -3.10 5.16
N PRO A 101 1.73 -3.91 5.24
CA PRO A 101 2.34 -4.24 6.53
C PRO A 101 2.73 -2.97 7.30
N GLU A 102 2.48 -2.94 8.60
CA GLU A 102 2.96 -1.82 9.41
C GLU A 102 4.49 -1.72 9.28
N SER A 103 4.99 -0.49 9.11
CA SER A 103 6.40 -0.27 8.87
C SER A 103 6.85 1.06 9.45
N ASN A 104 7.96 1.01 10.19
CA ASN A 104 8.69 2.20 10.64
C ASN A 104 9.37 2.95 9.49
N GLY A 105 9.47 2.32 8.30
CA GLY A 105 9.97 2.90 7.06
C GLY A 105 8.86 3.50 6.18
N ARG A 106 9.26 4.32 5.21
CA ARG A 106 8.33 4.94 4.25
C ARG A 106 7.93 3.96 3.13
N TYR A 107 6.73 4.13 2.61
CA TYR A 107 6.33 3.48 1.36
C TYR A 107 6.80 4.30 0.17
N ILE A 108 7.17 3.60 -0.91
CA ILE A 108 7.48 4.22 -2.20
C ILE A 108 6.46 3.69 -3.20
N VAL A 109 5.69 4.62 -3.77
CA VAL A 109 4.69 4.34 -4.80
C VAL A 109 5.28 4.78 -6.13
N LYS A 110 5.07 3.99 -7.17
CA LYS A 110 5.61 4.26 -8.50
C LYS A 110 4.48 4.26 -9.53
N PHE A 111 4.38 5.35 -10.28
CA PHE A 111 3.45 5.54 -11.39
C PHE A 111 4.23 5.37 -12.69
N GLY A 112 4.07 4.23 -13.35
CA GLY A 112 4.90 3.85 -14.50
C GLY A 112 6.37 3.76 -14.11
N THR A 113 7.18 4.76 -14.49
CA THR A 113 8.60 4.84 -14.15
C THR A 113 8.93 5.82 -13.02
N LEU A 114 7.98 6.65 -12.58
CA LEU A 114 8.23 7.74 -11.64
C LEU A 114 7.86 7.36 -10.20
N GLU A 115 8.80 7.53 -9.27
CA GLU A 115 8.63 7.20 -7.86
C GLU A 115 8.21 8.43 -7.04
N VAL A 116 7.30 8.23 -6.09
CA VAL A 116 6.86 9.21 -5.09
C VAL A 116 6.77 8.54 -3.72
N VAL A 117 6.77 9.36 -2.68
CA VAL A 117 6.58 8.86 -1.31
C VAL A 117 5.10 8.58 -1.08
N GLY A 118 4.80 7.38 -0.59
CA GLY A 118 3.50 7.03 -0.03
C GLY A 118 3.47 7.28 1.47
N GLN A 119 2.41 7.94 1.94
CA GLN A 119 2.08 8.12 3.34
C GLN A 119 1.27 6.91 3.81
N TYR A 120 1.81 6.16 4.77
CA TYR A 120 1.08 5.10 5.46
C TYR A 120 0.03 5.72 6.39
N ILE A 121 -1.23 5.33 6.23
CA ILE A 121 -2.34 5.74 7.11
C ILE A 121 -2.68 4.60 8.06
N ASP A 122 -2.91 3.42 7.51
CA ASP A 122 -3.21 2.19 8.23
C ASP A 122 -2.89 0.96 7.37
N ALA A 123 -3.15 -0.24 7.90
CA ALA A 123 -2.84 -1.52 7.26
C ALA A 123 -3.56 -1.74 5.92
N ASN A 124 -4.54 -0.90 5.58
CA ASN A 124 -5.32 -1.00 4.34
C ASN A 124 -5.25 0.24 3.46
N THR A 125 -4.59 1.31 3.91
CA THR A 125 -4.65 2.62 3.26
C THR A 125 -3.28 3.29 3.17
N ILE A 126 -2.91 3.67 1.94
CA ILE A 126 -1.75 4.54 1.65
C ILE A 126 -2.21 5.73 0.81
N ILE A 127 -1.73 6.93 1.14
CA ILE A 127 -1.96 8.14 0.34
C ILE A 127 -0.70 8.50 -0.42
N ALA A 128 -0.82 8.82 -1.70
CA ALA A 128 0.28 9.33 -2.52
C ALA A 128 -0.18 10.54 -3.34
N ILE A 129 0.78 11.34 -3.78
CA ILE A 129 0.54 12.45 -4.71
C ILE A 129 1.22 12.10 -6.02
N THR A 130 0.45 12.08 -7.09
CA THR A 130 0.94 11.68 -8.43
C THR A 130 2.00 12.66 -8.96
N PRO A 131 3.09 12.17 -9.56
CA PRO A 131 4.04 13.04 -10.26
C PRO A 131 3.49 13.48 -11.63
N PRO A 132 4.05 14.55 -12.23
CA PRO A 132 3.74 14.90 -13.63
C PRO A 132 4.11 13.75 -14.58
N HIS A 133 3.23 13.44 -15.54
CA HIS A 133 3.44 12.34 -16.49
C HIS A 133 2.74 12.62 -17.82
N SER A 134 3.20 11.96 -18.88
CA SER A 134 2.53 11.99 -20.20
C SER A 134 1.13 11.36 -20.12
N PRO A 135 0.18 11.78 -20.99
CA PRO A 135 -1.17 11.25 -20.96
C PRO A 135 -1.22 9.74 -21.28
N GLY A 136 -2.17 9.05 -20.68
CA GLY A 136 -2.42 7.62 -20.86
C GLY A 136 -2.32 6.81 -19.56
N PRO A 137 -2.63 5.50 -19.64
CA PRO A 137 -2.61 4.59 -18.50
C PRO A 137 -1.18 4.23 -18.08
N VAL A 138 -0.96 4.09 -16.78
CA VAL A 138 0.28 3.60 -16.19
C VAL A 138 0.00 2.53 -15.12
N SER A 139 0.88 1.54 -15.02
CA SER A 139 0.89 0.61 -13.89
C SER A 139 1.31 1.33 -12.61
N VAL A 140 0.69 0.94 -11.50
CA VAL A 140 1.03 1.43 -10.17
C VAL A 140 1.77 0.33 -9.42
N PHE A 141 2.96 0.65 -8.90
CA PHE A 141 3.75 -0.26 -8.09
C PHE A 141 3.96 0.30 -6.70
N ILE A 142 4.18 -0.59 -5.73
CA ILE A 142 4.53 -0.20 -4.38
C ILE A 142 5.66 -1.05 -3.81
N LYS A 143 6.55 -0.43 -3.05
CA LYS A 143 7.57 -1.13 -2.25
C LYS A 143 7.71 -0.50 -0.88
N LEU A 144 8.28 -1.28 0.02
CA LEU A 144 8.80 -0.77 1.28
C LEU A 144 10.25 -0.30 1.10
N ASN A 145 10.52 0.96 1.44
CA ASN A 145 11.74 1.70 1.07
C ASN A 145 13.07 1.00 1.44
N GLN A 146 13.08 0.15 2.47
CA GLN A 146 14.34 -0.32 3.06
C GLN A 146 14.95 -1.58 2.44
N ASN A 147 14.24 -2.35 1.60
CA ASN A 147 14.75 -3.48 0.79
C ASN A 147 13.61 -4.23 0.04
N GLY A 148 12.42 -3.63 -0.11
CA GLY A 148 11.27 -4.29 -0.71
C GLY A 148 11.35 -4.35 -2.24
N ARG A 149 10.97 -5.50 -2.81
CA ARG A 149 10.65 -5.60 -4.25
C ARG A 149 9.40 -4.78 -4.53
N PHE A 150 9.36 -4.10 -5.68
CA PHE A 150 8.11 -3.53 -6.17
C PHE A 150 7.09 -4.64 -6.43
N ILE A 151 5.89 -4.44 -5.89
CA ILE A 151 4.71 -5.21 -6.21
C ILE A 151 3.85 -4.36 -7.13
N GLU A 152 3.48 -4.92 -8.28
CA GLU A 152 2.52 -4.30 -9.19
C GLU A 152 1.11 -4.45 -8.62
N GLY A 153 0.35 -3.35 -8.62
CA GLY A 153 -1.05 -3.38 -8.26
C GLY A 153 -1.90 -4.02 -9.35
N LYS A 154 -3.09 -4.50 -8.97
CA LYS A 154 -4.07 -5.05 -9.91
C LYS A 154 -4.84 -3.97 -10.68
N THR A 155 -4.49 -2.70 -10.48
CA THR A 155 -5.16 -1.53 -11.02
C THR A 155 -4.19 -0.62 -11.77
N LEU A 156 -4.73 0.15 -12.72
CA LEU A 156 -4.01 1.17 -13.48
C LEU A 156 -4.43 2.57 -13.03
N PHE A 157 -3.57 3.55 -13.30
CA PHE A 157 -3.89 4.96 -13.14
C PHE A 157 -3.79 5.66 -14.49
N SER A 158 -4.76 6.49 -14.85
CA SER A 158 -4.79 7.20 -16.14
C SER A 158 -4.44 8.67 -15.98
N TYR A 159 -3.44 9.13 -16.73
CA TYR A 159 -3.14 10.55 -16.83
C TYR A 159 -3.97 11.19 -17.94
N VAL A 160 -4.81 12.16 -17.57
CA VAL A 160 -5.69 12.89 -18.47
C VAL A 160 -5.24 14.35 -18.60
N ASN A 161 -5.36 14.89 -19.81
CA ASN A 161 -5.12 16.32 -20.01
C ASN A 161 -6.21 17.12 -19.31
N HIS A 162 -5.81 18.25 -18.72
CA HIS A 162 -6.77 19.19 -18.18
C HIS A 162 -7.54 19.81 -19.36
N VAL A 163 -8.76 19.35 -19.60
CA VAL A 163 -9.69 20.06 -20.49
C VAL A 163 -10.18 21.27 -19.69
N ILE A 164 -9.45 22.38 -19.78
CA ILE A 164 -10.01 23.68 -19.42
C ILE A 164 -11.15 23.86 -20.42
N GLY A 165 -12.38 23.56 -20.01
CA GLY A 165 -13.54 24.07 -20.70
C GLY A 165 -13.32 25.57 -20.77
N SER A 166 -13.08 26.10 -21.99
CA SER A 166 -12.87 27.52 -22.19
C SER A 166 -14.09 28.20 -21.57
N LYS A 167 -13.91 28.84 -20.41
CA LYS A 167 -14.92 29.72 -19.85
C LYS A 167 -15.23 30.66 -20.99
N GLU A 168 -16.47 30.66 -21.47
CA GLU A 168 -16.91 31.44 -22.62
C GLU A 168 -16.36 32.86 -22.43
N ILE A 169 -15.33 33.22 -23.19
CA ILE A 169 -14.76 34.57 -23.11
C ILE A 169 -15.76 35.42 -23.86
N GLU A 170 -16.76 35.94 -23.13
CA GLU A 170 -17.69 36.92 -23.67
C GLU A 170 -16.90 38.21 -23.90
N VAL A 171 -16.38 38.38 -25.12
CA VAL A 171 -15.71 39.61 -25.53
C VAL A 171 -16.80 40.67 -25.74
N GLN A 172 -17.12 41.43 -24.69
CA GLN A 172 -17.94 42.63 -24.84
C GLN A 172 -17.09 43.74 -25.46
N CYS A 173 -17.24 43.92 -26.77
CA CYS A 173 -16.78 45.13 -27.43
C CYS A 173 -17.64 46.31 -26.95
N LEU A 174 -17.10 47.14 -26.06
CA LEU A 174 -17.73 48.40 -25.70
C LEU A 174 -17.52 49.40 -26.84
N ASP A 175 -18.50 49.53 -27.72
CA ASP A 175 -18.53 50.60 -28.71
C ASP A 175 -18.67 51.95 -27.96
N LYS A 176 -17.59 52.74 -27.90
CA LYS A 176 -17.57 54.02 -27.19
C LYS A 176 -18.33 55.14 -27.91
N MET A 177 -19.10 54.85 -28.95
CA MET A 177 -19.81 55.90 -29.71
C MET A 177 -21.29 55.64 -30.06
N SER A 178 -21.92 54.56 -29.61
CA SER A 178 -23.36 54.36 -29.86
C SER A 178 -24.05 53.63 -28.71
N HIS A 179 -25.03 54.27 -28.08
CA HIS A 179 -25.91 53.72 -27.04
C HIS A 179 -26.88 52.63 -27.58
N GLN A 180 -26.42 51.68 -28.40
CA GLN A 180 -27.25 50.56 -28.87
C GLN A 180 -26.51 49.24 -28.77
N MET A 181 -26.92 48.40 -27.81
CA MET A 181 -26.51 47.00 -27.72
C MET A 181 -27.09 46.25 -28.92
N THR A 182 -26.23 45.73 -29.80
CA THR A 182 -26.62 44.73 -30.79
C THR A 182 -25.81 43.46 -30.55
N SER A 183 -26.46 42.39 -30.11
CA SER A 183 -25.87 41.05 -30.02
C SER A 183 -25.84 40.44 -31.43
N GLN A 184 -24.67 40.05 -31.92
CA GLN A 184 -24.55 39.16 -33.08
C GLN A 184 -23.87 37.86 -32.66
N ARG A 185 -24.53 36.73 -32.96
CA ARG A 185 -23.93 35.39 -32.84
C ARG A 185 -23.05 35.14 -34.06
N PHE A 186 -21.77 34.90 -33.85
CA PHE A 186 -20.89 34.39 -34.91
C PHE A 186 -20.78 32.87 -34.80
N ALA A 187 -21.17 32.16 -35.85
CA ALA A 187 -20.83 30.75 -36.04
C ALA A 187 -19.47 30.67 -36.73
N SER A 188 -18.52 29.88 -36.19
CA SER A 188 -17.24 29.65 -36.85
C SER A 188 -17.42 28.71 -38.05
N GLY A 189 -17.38 29.26 -39.26
CA GLY A 189 -17.17 28.49 -40.49
C GLY A 189 -15.68 28.23 -40.69
N SER A 190 -15.29 26.96 -40.83
CA SER A 190 -14.01 26.57 -41.41
C SER A 190 -14.24 26.19 -42.88
N ASN A 191 -13.66 26.98 -43.79
CA ASN A 191 -13.54 26.65 -45.20
C ASN A 191 -12.09 26.17 -45.45
N GLY A 192 -11.97 25.09 -46.23
CA GLY A 192 -10.71 24.46 -46.57
C GLY A 192 -9.86 25.20 -47.60
N VAL A 193 -8.69 24.61 -47.83
CA VAL A 193 -7.88 24.69 -49.05
C VAL A 193 -7.52 23.26 -49.43
#